data_AF-A0A941CVH2-F1
#
_entry.id   AF-A0A941CVH2-F1
#
_cell.length_a   1.000
_cell.length_b   1.000
_cell.length_c   1.000
_cell.angle_alpha   90.00
_cell.angle_beta   90.00
_cell.angle_gamma   90.00
#
_symmetry.space_group_name_H-M   'P 1'
#
loop_
_entity.id
_entity.type
_entity.pdbx_description
1 polymer ?
#
loop_
_entity_poly.entity_id
_entity_poly.type
_entity_poly.pdbx_seq_one_letter_code
_entity_poly.pdbx_strand_id
1 'polypeptide(L)'
;MNSDWLPHLKDCVPSTISGDRLSIYSIALEGWRRGLTLKFYGHRMKRKNKLIIRYSLTDDSKEVNFSYSTGPDVTQEARKICSSKMLTKEQLDSANVPTPSGRRFEKEVDIEQIIDYANSVGFPVVIKPSAGKMGNGVVPNIQNGEELKQAVYRVREVLGYNRIILEKHIVGDEYRVYVIGEQVIAAMNRIPANVKGNGKDTIRDLIKNKNSLRKSIPSVRRRPIKIDYETKRSIKQSGYKLDSILEKDKILYLKKTSNISAGGDPVDSTDVLPNHIKEIAINAVKAIPGLSEGGVDLIYDEKTNEGNVIEVNTNVGIGGHLFPLRGKARDIPKALIDYYFPETQSKVVNEYLGNIYFDFTKVTTLIRDGVLNEFTLPSLNYQTFIGKKFDVYGNVQGVNFRNWVKRNANFLGLSGTVKNMSDGSVEVIAFGCDKNINELKELFFTGTPRKVNVDEIKEYDWKEPTELGFSILENVN
;
A
#
# COMPACT_ATOMS: atom_id res chain seq x y z
N MET A 1 10.53 -2.48 -17.65
CA MET A 1 9.96 -2.17 -16.32
C MET A 1 10.14 -3.42 -15.51
N ASN A 2 11.10 -3.41 -14.60
CA ASN A 2 11.46 -4.57 -13.79
C ASN A 2 11.05 -4.22 -12.37
N SER A 3 9.87 -4.69 -11.95
CA SER A 3 9.46 -4.64 -10.55
C SER A 3 9.42 -6.08 -10.05
N ASP A 4 10.31 -6.37 -9.12
CA ASP A 4 10.35 -7.64 -8.41
C ASP A 4 9.39 -7.56 -7.24
N TRP A 5 8.14 -8.00 -7.45
CA TRP A 5 7.08 -8.00 -6.44
C TRP A 5 7.21 -9.21 -5.52
N LEU A 6 6.74 -9.07 -4.28
CA LEU A 6 6.75 -10.15 -3.29
C LEU A 6 5.96 -11.37 -3.84
N PRO A 7 6.60 -12.54 -4.02
CA PRO A 7 5.94 -13.70 -4.61
C PRO A 7 4.66 -14.10 -3.90
N HIS A 8 4.67 -14.09 -2.56
CA HIS A 8 3.51 -14.45 -1.72
C HIS A 8 2.35 -13.43 -1.78
N LEU A 9 2.55 -12.23 -2.35
CA LEU A 9 1.46 -11.28 -2.61
C LEU A 9 1.04 -11.24 -4.08
N LYS A 10 1.85 -11.83 -4.98
CA LYS A 10 1.52 -11.92 -6.39
C LYS A 10 0.27 -12.79 -6.53
N ASP A 11 -0.74 -12.27 -7.23
CA ASP A 11 -2.05 -12.90 -7.46
C ASP A 11 -2.88 -13.25 -6.20
N CYS A 12 -2.33 -13.05 -4.99
CA CYS A 12 -3.03 -13.14 -3.71
C CYS A 12 -3.73 -11.84 -3.31
N VAL A 13 -3.57 -10.75 -4.07
CA VAL A 13 -4.22 -9.46 -3.80
C VAL A 13 -5.44 -9.26 -4.71
N PRO A 14 -6.68 -9.33 -4.16
CA PRO A 14 -7.88 -9.13 -4.94
C PRO A 14 -7.89 -7.79 -5.68
N SER A 15 -8.34 -7.81 -6.94
CA SER A 15 -8.30 -6.64 -7.82
C SER A 15 -9.15 -5.46 -7.35
N THR A 16 -10.11 -5.74 -6.46
CA THR A 16 -11.00 -4.77 -5.82
C THR A 16 -10.34 -3.98 -4.70
N ILE A 17 -9.15 -4.39 -4.22
CA ILE A 17 -8.41 -3.78 -3.12
C ILE A 17 -7.41 -2.74 -3.64
N SER A 18 -7.33 -1.60 -2.95
CA SER A 18 -6.35 -0.54 -3.27
C SER A 18 -6.22 0.43 -2.10
N GLY A 19 -5.13 1.20 -2.06
CA GLY A 19 -4.92 2.24 -1.06
C GLY A 19 -4.91 1.67 0.36
N ASP A 20 -5.61 2.31 1.28
CA ASP A 20 -5.67 1.91 2.69
C ASP A 20 -6.11 0.45 2.90
N ARG A 21 -7.03 -0.03 2.06
CA ARG A 21 -7.48 -1.43 2.10
C ARG A 21 -6.37 -2.41 1.73
N LEU A 22 -5.45 -1.99 0.86
CA LEU A 22 -4.29 -2.81 0.49
C LEU A 22 -3.36 -2.97 1.69
N SER A 23 -3.08 -1.88 2.41
CA SER A 23 -2.27 -1.92 3.63
C SER A 23 -2.89 -2.85 4.70
N ILE A 24 -4.19 -2.68 4.98
CA ILE A 24 -4.91 -3.52 5.94
C ILE A 24 -4.83 -4.98 5.54
N TYR A 25 -5.14 -5.27 4.27
CA TYR A 25 -5.21 -6.63 3.77
C TYR A 25 -3.86 -7.34 3.83
N SER A 26 -2.77 -6.70 3.39
CA SER A 26 -1.46 -7.35 3.35
C SER A 26 -0.92 -7.69 4.73
N ILE A 27 -1.14 -6.84 5.74
CA ILE A 27 -0.71 -7.09 7.13
C ILE A 27 -1.57 -8.18 7.77
N ALA A 28 -2.89 -8.09 7.60
CA ALA A 28 -3.82 -9.09 8.08
C ALA A 28 -3.55 -10.48 7.48
N LEU A 29 -3.28 -10.53 6.16
CA LEU A 29 -2.95 -11.76 5.44
C LEU A 29 -1.65 -12.37 5.96
N GLU A 30 -0.61 -11.57 6.17
CA GLU A 30 0.66 -12.04 6.71
C GLU A 30 0.48 -12.65 8.11
N GLY A 31 -0.18 -11.94 9.02
CA GLY A 31 -0.42 -12.44 10.37
C GLY A 31 -1.24 -13.73 10.38
N TRP A 32 -2.30 -13.79 9.57
CA TRP A 32 -3.15 -14.97 9.46
C TRP A 32 -2.40 -16.19 8.91
N ARG A 33 -1.55 -16.01 7.89
CA ARG A 33 -0.71 -17.08 7.34
C ARG A 33 0.26 -17.68 8.36
N ARG A 34 0.70 -16.87 9.34
CA ARG A 34 1.57 -17.29 10.45
C ARG A 34 0.84 -17.88 11.67
N GLY A 35 -0.48 -17.86 11.68
CA GLY A 35 -1.26 -18.60 12.67
C GLY A 35 -1.97 -17.78 13.67
N LEU A 36 -1.86 -16.47 13.50
CA LEU A 36 -2.56 -15.55 14.31
C LEU A 36 -4.04 -15.62 13.94
N THR A 37 -4.88 -15.71 14.96
CA THR A 37 -6.31 -15.58 14.81
C THR A 37 -6.59 -14.16 14.31
N LEU A 38 -7.19 -14.05 13.12
CA LEU A 38 -7.48 -12.77 12.48
C LEU A 38 -8.94 -12.40 12.65
N LYS A 39 -9.20 -11.27 13.30
CA LYS A 39 -10.55 -10.73 13.51
C LYS A 39 -10.67 -9.36 12.84
N PHE A 40 -11.67 -9.18 11.98
CA PHE A 40 -12.08 -7.88 11.46
C PHE A 40 -13.26 -7.34 12.24
N TYR A 41 -13.31 -6.02 12.46
CA TYR A 41 -14.42 -5.40 13.16
C TYR A 41 -14.69 -3.96 12.70
N GLY A 42 -15.92 -3.52 12.91
CA GLY A 42 -16.40 -2.19 12.55
C GLY A 42 -16.13 -1.15 13.65
N HIS A 43 -15.37 -0.10 13.32
CA HIS A 43 -15.17 1.05 14.21
C HIS A 43 -15.96 2.27 13.72
N ARG A 44 -16.96 2.70 14.51
CA ARG A 44 -17.83 3.84 14.18
C ARG A 44 -17.18 5.17 14.55
N MET A 45 -16.81 5.97 13.55
CA MET A 45 -16.40 7.36 13.75
C MET A 45 -17.61 8.29 13.76
N LYS A 46 -18.20 8.50 14.96
CA LYS A 46 -19.41 9.33 15.14
C LYS A 46 -19.32 10.70 14.45
N ARG A 47 -18.19 11.42 14.61
CA ARG A 47 -17.98 12.76 14.03
C ARG A 47 -18.00 12.81 12.49
N LYS A 48 -17.77 11.69 11.80
CA LYS A 48 -17.73 11.61 10.33
C LYS A 48 -18.88 10.79 9.74
N ASN A 49 -19.81 10.34 10.57
CA ASN A 49 -20.82 9.35 10.22
C ASN A 49 -20.26 8.21 9.35
N LYS A 50 -19.11 7.67 9.76
CA LYS A 50 -18.33 6.72 8.95
C LYS A 50 -18.00 5.46 9.74
N LEU A 51 -18.27 4.31 9.14
CA LEU A 51 -17.78 3.02 9.60
C LEU A 51 -16.42 2.72 8.95
N ILE A 52 -15.43 2.35 9.76
CA ILE A 52 -14.09 1.99 9.30
C ILE A 52 -13.81 0.55 9.73
N ILE A 53 -13.23 -0.23 8.82
CA ILE A 53 -12.77 -1.59 9.14
C ILE A 53 -11.43 -1.50 9.88
N ARG A 54 -11.37 -2.13 11.05
CA ARG A 54 -10.15 -2.43 11.79
C ARG A 54 -9.97 -3.94 11.87
N TYR A 55 -8.81 -4.37 12.35
CA TYR A 55 -8.52 -5.77 12.57
C TYR A 55 -7.63 -5.95 13.79
N SER A 56 -7.69 -7.14 14.36
CA SER A 56 -6.74 -7.61 15.35
C SER A 56 -6.17 -8.96 14.93
N LEU A 57 -4.96 -9.21 15.43
CA LEU A 57 -4.26 -10.47 15.32
C LEU A 57 -4.03 -10.97 16.75
N THR A 58 -4.22 -12.26 16.98
CA THR A 58 -4.14 -12.86 18.32
C THR A 58 -3.37 -14.17 18.27
N ASP A 59 -2.40 -14.33 19.17
CA ASP A 59 -1.79 -15.61 19.53
C ASP A 59 -2.28 -16.04 20.93
N ASP A 60 -1.68 -17.08 21.51
CA ASP A 60 -2.06 -17.55 22.85
C ASP A 60 -1.70 -16.56 23.98
N SER A 61 -0.84 -15.57 23.70
CA SER A 61 -0.30 -14.66 24.72
C SER A 61 -0.97 -13.29 24.73
N LYS A 62 -1.39 -12.77 23.56
CA LYS A 62 -1.86 -11.39 23.40
C LYS A 62 -2.73 -11.18 22.15
N GLU A 63 -3.55 -10.13 22.21
CA GLU A 63 -4.27 -9.57 21.07
C GLU A 63 -3.70 -8.19 20.71
N VAL A 64 -3.28 -8.03 19.45
CA VAL A 64 -2.75 -6.77 18.91
C VAL A 64 -3.78 -6.15 17.97
N ASN A 65 -4.22 -4.94 18.30
CA ASN A 65 -5.21 -4.19 17.52
C ASN A 65 -4.54 -3.23 16.55
N PHE A 66 -4.84 -3.37 15.27
CA PHE A 66 -4.31 -2.51 14.22
C PHE A 66 -5.35 -1.52 13.70
N SER A 67 -4.87 -0.31 13.40
CA SER A 67 -5.63 0.71 12.69
C SER A 67 -4.88 1.06 11.41
N TYR A 68 -5.35 0.55 10.27
CA TYR A 68 -4.64 0.61 8.99
C TYR A 68 -3.31 -0.17 9.03
N SER A 69 -2.18 0.53 8.91
CA SER A 69 -0.83 -0.03 9.02
C SER A 69 -0.14 0.38 10.34
N THR A 70 -0.94 0.68 11.36
CA THR A 70 -0.44 1.20 12.64
C THR A 70 -0.85 0.27 13.77
N GLY A 71 0.10 -0.24 14.53
CA GLY A 71 -0.12 -1.05 15.72
C GLY A 71 -0.32 -0.23 17.02
N PRO A 72 -0.47 -0.91 18.17
CA PRO A 72 -0.81 -0.29 19.46
C PRO A 72 0.35 0.50 20.08
N ASP A 73 1.60 0.17 19.77
CA ASP A 73 2.77 0.85 20.32
C ASP A 73 2.94 2.28 19.77
N VAL A 74 2.15 2.67 18.77
CA VAL A 74 1.97 4.07 18.39
C VAL A 74 0.87 4.66 19.26
N THR A 75 1.27 5.49 20.22
CA THR A 75 0.38 6.07 21.23
C THR A 75 -0.54 7.14 20.66
N GLN A 76 -1.60 7.48 21.41
CA GLN A 76 -2.47 8.61 21.06
C GLN A 76 -1.74 9.95 21.11
N GLU A 77 -0.76 10.09 22.02
CA GLU A 77 0.17 11.23 22.11
C GLU A 77 0.94 11.40 20.80
N ALA A 78 1.60 10.33 20.33
CA ALA A 78 2.34 10.34 19.07
C ALA A 78 1.46 10.71 17.87
N ARG A 79 0.22 10.18 17.82
CA ARG A 79 -0.76 10.55 16.77
C ARG A 79 -1.12 12.04 16.83
N LYS A 80 -1.28 12.61 18.03
CA LYS A 80 -1.56 14.04 18.21
C LYS A 80 -0.38 14.89 17.74
N ILE A 81 0.84 14.54 18.15
CA ILE A 81 2.07 15.22 17.75
C ILE A 81 2.21 15.21 16.22
N CYS A 82 2.19 14.02 15.59
CA CYS A 82 2.34 13.85 14.14
C CYS A 82 1.22 14.52 13.33
N SER A 83 0.04 14.73 13.92
CA SER A 83 -1.06 15.46 13.25
C SER A 83 -0.86 16.97 13.20
N SER A 84 0.09 17.51 13.97
CA SER A 84 0.45 18.91 14.05
C SER A 84 1.86 19.14 13.51
N LYS A 85 1.99 19.86 12.38
CA LYS A 85 3.30 20.20 11.82
C LYS A 85 4.21 20.92 12.82
N MET A 86 3.62 21.75 13.69
CA MET A 86 4.36 22.51 14.69
C MET A 86 4.87 21.62 15.82
N LEU A 87 4.00 20.80 16.43
CA LEU A 87 4.45 19.89 17.52
C LEU A 87 5.47 18.88 17.00
N THR A 88 5.26 18.37 15.79
CA THR A 88 6.24 17.48 15.14
C THR A 88 7.58 18.17 14.98
N LYS A 89 7.60 19.40 14.43
CA LYS A 89 8.84 20.17 14.25
C LYS A 89 9.54 20.47 15.57
N GLU A 90 8.81 20.83 16.63
CA GLU A 90 9.39 21.05 17.96
C GLU A 90 10.12 19.80 18.50
N GLN A 91 9.54 18.61 18.33
CA GLN A 91 10.19 17.35 18.73
C GLN A 91 11.45 17.07 17.89
N LEU A 92 11.37 17.28 16.57
CA LEU A 92 12.50 17.08 15.65
C LEU A 92 13.65 18.05 15.94
N ASP A 93 13.35 19.34 16.11
CA ASP A 93 14.34 20.38 16.40
C ASP A 93 15.02 20.12 17.77
N SER A 94 14.24 19.70 18.79
CA SER A 94 14.79 19.34 20.11
C SER A 94 15.73 18.14 20.08
N ALA A 95 15.54 17.24 19.11
CA ALA A 95 16.38 16.07 18.89
C ALA A 95 17.50 16.31 17.86
N ASN A 96 17.70 17.55 17.41
CA ASN A 96 18.66 17.92 16.35
C ASN A 96 18.45 17.16 15.03
N VAL A 97 17.21 16.75 14.73
CA VAL A 97 16.86 16.15 13.46
C VAL A 97 16.74 17.27 12.41
N PRO A 98 17.45 17.19 11.27
CA PRO A 98 17.40 18.24 10.26
C PRO A 98 15.98 18.46 9.72
N THR A 99 15.49 19.69 9.84
CA THR A 99 14.23 20.13 9.26
C THR A 99 14.41 21.50 8.58
N PRO A 100 13.53 21.87 7.62
CA PRO A 100 13.60 23.19 7.02
C PRO A 100 13.48 24.30 8.08
N SER A 101 14.41 25.26 8.04
CA SER A 101 14.35 26.47 8.87
C SER A 101 13.11 27.28 8.52
N GLY A 102 12.35 27.69 9.54
CA GLY A 102 11.11 28.42 9.31
C GLY A 102 10.31 28.64 10.58
N ARG A 103 9.25 29.45 10.48
CA ARG A 103 8.32 29.71 11.58
C ARG A 103 6.87 29.89 11.11
N ARG A 104 5.96 29.80 12.07
CA ARG A 104 4.53 30.03 11.88
C ARG A 104 4.17 31.51 12.06
N PHE A 105 3.19 31.95 11.29
CA PHE A 105 2.60 33.28 11.34
C PHE A 105 1.08 33.18 11.53
N GLU A 106 0.56 33.90 12.53
CA GLU A 106 -0.87 34.10 12.74
C GLU A 106 -1.46 35.06 11.69
N LYS A 107 -2.79 35.11 11.57
CA LYS A 107 -3.47 35.85 10.50
C LYS A 107 -3.17 37.34 10.54
N GLU A 108 -3.04 37.87 11.76
CA GLU A 108 -2.90 39.27 12.10
C GLU A 108 -1.50 39.82 11.77
N VAL A 109 -0.52 38.93 11.51
CA VAL A 109 0.82 39.37 11.15
C VAL A 109 0.82 39.94 9.73
N ASP A 110 1.31 41.17 9.63
CA ASP A 110 1.45 41.93 8.39
C ASP A 110 2.41 41.27 7.40
N ILE A 111 2.14 41.44 6.10
CA ILE A 111 2.91 40.82 5.03
C ILE A 111 4.37 41.30 5.02
N GLU A 112 4.63 42.55 5.35
CA GLU A 112 6.00 43.09 5.36
C GLU A 112 6.87 42.37 6.40
N GLN A 113 6.32 42.06 7.59
CA GLN A 113 7.04 41.27 8.61
C GLN A 113 7.32 39.82 8.17
N ILE A 114 6.46 39.27 7.31
CA ILE A 114 6.65 37.93 6.73
C ILE A 114 7.74 38.00 5.65
N ILE A 115 7.79 39.07 4.86
CA ILE A 115 8.84 39.32 3.86
C ILE A 115 10.19 39.53 4.53
N ASP A 116 10.26 40.33 5.61
CA ASP A 116 11.49 40.55 6.38
C ASP A 116 12.06 39.23 6.92
N TYR A 117 11.19 38.37 7.43
CA TYR A 117 11.60 37.04 7.87
C TYR A 117 12.03 36.14 6.69
N ALA A 118 11.36 36.24 5.54
CA ALA A 118 11.79 35.50 4.35
C ALA A 118 13.18 35.96 3.87
N ASN A 119 13.49 37.25 3.98
CA ASN A 119 14.82 37.79 3.69
C ASN A 119 15.88 37.26 4.66
N SER A 120 15.56 37.11 5.96
CA SER A 120 16.50 36.58 6.94
C SER A 120 16.73 35.06 6.81
N VAL A 121 15.71 34.29 6.42
CA VAL A 121 15.85 32.87 6.06
C VAL A 121 16.55 32.70 4.69
N GLY A 122 16.37 33.67 3.81
CA GLY A 122 16.86 33.69 2.44
C GLY A 122 15.96 32.93 1.46
N PHE A 123 15.72 33.51 0.28
CA PHE A 123 15.01 32.85 -0.81
C PHE A 123 15.84 31.71 -1.46
N PRO A 124 15.21 30.72 -2.13
CA PRO A 124 13.77 30.54 -2.23
C PRO A 124 13.13 30.02 -0.94
N VAL A 125 11.85 30.35 -0.75
CA VAL A 125 11.04 29.92 0.42
C VAL A 125 9.78 29.17 -0.03
N VAL A 126 9.15 28.48 0.91
CA VAL A 126 7.85 27.82 0.74
C VAL A 126 6.89 28.33 1.80
N ILE A 127 5.64 28.56 1.41
CA ILE A 127 4.56 28.74 2.37
C ILE A 127 3.63 27.52 2.38
N LYS A 128 3.18 27.13 3.58
CA LYS A 128 2.23 26.04 3.77
C LYS A 128 1.22 26.37 4.88
N PRO A 129 -0.05 25.98 4.76
CA PRO A 129 -1.01 26.12 5.84
C PRO A 129 -0.60 25.27 7.05
N SER A 130 -0.79 25.82 8.25
CA SER A 130 -0.58 25.08 9.50
C SER A 130 -1.49 23.85 9.59
N ALA A 131 -2.74 24.00 9.14
CA ALA A 131 -3.75 22.93 9.10
C ALA A 131 -4.17 22.66 7.64
N GLY A 132 -3.43 21.79 6.95
CA GLY A 132 -3.69 21.42 5.57
C GLY A 132 -3.16 20.01 5.28
N LYS A 133 -3.80 19.30 4.35
CA LYS A 133 -3.47 17.93 3.94
C LYS A 133 -3.22 17.86 2.45
N MET A 134 -2.46 16.85 2.01
CA MET A 134 -2.24 16.52 0.60
C MET A 134 -1.68 17.68 -0.24
N GLY A 135 -0.87 18.54 0.37
CA GLY A 135 -0.29 19.71 -0.30
C GLY A 135 -1.27 20.86 -0.60
N ASN A 136 -2.52 20.82 -0.12
CA ASN A 136 -3.45 21.91 -0.36
C ASN A 136 -2.98 23.20 0.31
N GLY A 137 -2.89 24.27 -0.48
CA GLY A 137 -2.37 25.58 -0.06
C GLY A 137 -0.84 25.67 0.03
N VAL A 138 -0.09 24.62 -0.30
CA VAL A 138 1.38 24.70 -0.36
C VAL A 138 1.80 25.43 -1.62
N VAL A 139 2.61 26.48 -1.46
CA VAL A 139 3.19 27.24 -2.57
C VAL A 139 4.72 27.16 -2.46
N PRO A 140 5.37 26.23 -3.20
CA PRO A 140 6.82 26.04 -3.12
C PRO A 140 7.57 26.99 -4.04
N ASN A 141 8.88 27.11 -3.78
CA ASN A 141 9.87 27.76 -4.65
C ASN A 141 9.56 29.24 -4.97
N ILE A 142 9.10 29.99 -3.97
CA ILE A 142 8.87 31.43 -4.04
C ILE A 142 10.24 32.11 -4.07
N GLN A 143 10.51 32.96 -5.07
CA GLN A 143 11.84 33.51 -5.33
C GLN A 143 12.09 34.89 -4.71
N ASN A 144 11.04 35.65 -4.40
CA ASN A 144 11.14 37.04 -3.97
C ASN A 144 9.91 37.49 -3.18
N GLY A 145 9.97 38.70 -2.60
CA GLY A 145 8.91 39.28 -1.77
C GLY A 145 7.59 39.50 -2.49
N GLU A 146 7.60 39.82 -3.79
CA GLU A 146 6.38 40.03 -4.57
C GLU A 146 5.64 38.71 -4.82
N GLU A 147 6.36 37.66 -5.20
CA GLU A 147 5.80 36.31 -5.28
C GLU A 147 5.28 35.83 -3.92
N LEU A 148 5.98 36.16 -2.83
CA LEU A 148 5.56 35.82 -1.47
C LEU A 148 4.25 36.50 -1.11
N LYS A 149 4.09 37.79 -1.41
CA LYS A 149 2.85 38.56 -1.21
C LYS A 149 1.67 37.92 -1.92
N GLN A 150 1.84 37.55 -3.18
CA GLN A 150 0.81 36.85 -3.96
C GLN A 150 0.48 35.47 -3.38
N ALA A 151 1.49 34.74 -2.93
CA ALA A 151 1.31 33.43 -2.32
C ALA A 151 0.53 33.54 -0.99
N VAL A 152 0.90 34.48 -0.11
CA VAL A 152 0.22 34.71 1.17
C VAL A 152 -1.24 35.13 0.94
N TYR A 153 -1.50 36.05 0.01
CA TYR A 153 -2.86 36.44 -0.37
C TYR A 153 -3.68 35.24 -0.83
N ARG A 154 -3.13 34.41 -1.73
CA ARG A 154 -3.81 33.19 -2.20
C ARG A 154 -4.14 32.25 -1.04
N VAL A 155 -3.20 32.02 -0.12
CA VAL A 155 -3.39 31.06 0.97
C VAL A 155 -4.38 31.56 2.03
N ARG A 156 -4.27 32.84 2.41
CA ARG A 156 -5.15 33.45 3.44
C ARG A 156 -6.53 33.80 2.88
N GLU A 157 -6.58 34.56 1.79
CA GLU A 157 -7.83 35.16 1.30
C GLU A 157 -8.59 34.24 0.35
N VAL A 158 -7.90 33.58 -0.59
CA VAL A 158 -8.57 32.72 -1.58
C VAL A 158 -8.90 31.34 -0.99
N LEU A 159 -8.00 30.77 -0.20
CA LEU A 159 -8.17 29.43 0.37
C LEU A 159 -8.69 29.44 1.83
N GLY A 160 -8.73 30.60 2.49
CA GLY A 160 -9.27 30.75 3.84
C GLY A 160 -8.37 30.22 4.97
N TYR A 161 -7.08 30.02 4.72
CA TYR A 161 -6.16 29.53 5.75
C TYR A 161 -5.60 30.68 6.59
N ASN A 162 -6.09 30.83 7.81
CA ASN A 162 -5.67 31.90 8.72
C ASN A 162 -4.19 31.82 9.14
N ARG A 163 -3.64 30.61 9.28
CA ARG A 163 -2.29 30.37 9.82
C ARG A 163 -1.40 29.72 8.78
N ILE A 164 -0.24 30.33 8.55
CA ILE A 164 0.74 29.86 7.57
C ILE A 164 2.08 29.59 8.24
N ILE A 165 2.85 28.70 7.64
CA ILE A 165 4.24 28.42 7.99
C ILE A 165 5.08 28.84 6.78
N LEU A 166 6.13 29.64 7.02
CA LEU A 166 7.13 29.98 6.02
C LEU A 166 8.41 29.23 6.38
N GLU A 167 8.94 28.47 5.42
CA GLU A 167 10.17 27.70 5.56
C GLU A 167 11.10 27.94 4.38
N LYS A 168 12.39 27.68 4.58
CA LYS A 168 13.36 27.56 3.48
C LYS A 168 12.87 26.50 2.50
N HIS A 169 12.91 26.81 1.20
CA HIS A 169 12.63 25.81 0.18
C HIS A 169 13.83 24.87 0.06
N ILE A 170 13.62 23.59 0.37
CA ILE A 170 14.62 22.54 0.20
C ILE A 170 14.51 21.98 -1.21
N VAL A 171 15.64 21.94 -1.90
CA VAL A 171 15.80 21.32 -3.22
C VAL A 171 16.25 19.88 -3.01
N GLY A 172 15.78 18.96 -3.85
CA GLY A 172 16.17 17.55 -3.80
C GLY A 172 15.02 16.63 -4.17
N ASP A 173 15.28 15.33 -4.08
CA ASP A 173 14.30 14.30 -4.34
C ASP A 173 13.50 13.96 -3.07
N GLU A 174 12.20 13.75 -3.24
CA GLU A 174 11.31 13.38 -2.14
C GLU A 174 11.28 11.87 -1.91
N TYR A 175 11.60 11.45 -0.69
CA TYR A 175 11.53 10.08 -0.22
C TYR A 175 10.49 9.92 0.87
N ARG A 176 9.82 8.77 0.88
CA ARG A 176 9.06 8.26 2.01
C ARG A 176 9.79 7.05 2.58
N VAL A 177 10.22 7.13 3.83
CA VAL A 177 10.94 6.08 4.54
C VAL A 177 10.03 5.50 5.62
N TYR A 178 9.84 4.18 5.61
CA TYR A 178 9.08 3.46 6.64
C TYR A 178 10.07 2.87 7.65
N VAL A 179 9.89 3.25 8.92
CA VAL A 179 10.75 2.87 10.04
C VAL A 179 9.93 2.09 11.06
N ILE A 180 10.52 1.03 11.61
CA ILE A 180 10.04 0.30 12.79
C ILE A 180 11.19 0.21 13.78
N GLY A 181 11.01 0.68 15.00
CA GLY A 181 12.05 0.77 16.02
C GLY A 181 13.27 1.52 15.50
N GLU A 182 14.40 0.82 15.41
CA GLU A 182 15.68 1.37 14.97
C GLU A 182 16.04 0.97 13.52
N GLN A 183 15.07 0.50 12.74
CA GLN A 183 15.33 -0.05 11.41
C GLN A 183 14.51 0.65 10.34
N VAL A 184 15.19 1.05 9.26
CA VAL A 184 14.54 1.41 8.00
C VAL A 184 14.14 0.12 7.28
N ILE A 185 12.83 -0.12 7.19
CA ILE A 185 12.28 -1.30 6.50
C ILE A 185 12.19 -1.06 4.99
N ALA A 186 11.83 0.16 4.60
CA ALA A 186 11.65 0.53 3.20
C ALA A 186 11.85 2.02 2.96
N ALA A 187 12.40 2.40 1.81
CA ALA A 187 12.40 3.76 1.31
C ALA A 187 11.88 3.81 -0.13
N MET A 188 11.10 4.82 -0.45
CA MET A 188 10.50 5.01 -1.76
C MET A 188 10.69 6.44 -2.22
N ASN A 189 11.38 6.63 -3.35
CA ASN A 189 11.37 7.89 -4.08
C ASN A 189 9.99 8.08 -4.73
N ARG A 190 9.39 9.25 -4.53
CA ARG A 190 8.09 9.62 -5.10
C ARG A 190 8.32 10.55 -6.27
N ILE A 191 8.34 10.01 -7.48
CA ILE A 191 8.53 10.82 -8.68
C ILE A 191 7.18 11.47 -9.06
N PRO A 192 7.12 12.80 -9.29
CA PRO A 192 5.91 13.45 -9.78
C PRO A 192 5.39 12.79 -11.07
N ALA A 193 4.08 12.90 -11.30
CA ALA A 193 3.47 12.29 -12.49
C ALA A 193 4.21 12.75 -13.75
N ASN A 194 4.59 11.82 -14.61
CA ASN A 194 5.47 12.08 -15.75
C ASN A 194 5.14 11.15 -16.93
N VAL A 195 5.66 11.48 -18.11
CA VAL A 195 5.76 10.58 -19.26
C VAL A 195 7.15 10.67 -19.88
N LYS A 196 7.61 9.58 -20.49
CA LYS A 196 8.87 9.52 -21.22
C LYS A 196 8.57 9.46 -22.72
N GLY A 197 9.16 10.36 -23.49
CA GLY A 197 8.97 10.44 -24.94
C GLY A 197 9.59 9.26 -25.66
N ASN A 198 8.92 8.79 -26.71
CA ASN A 198 9.43 7.77 -27.62
C ASN A 198 9.69 8.33 -29.03
N GLY A 199 9.52 9.64 -29.23
CA GLY A 199 9.68 10.32 -30.52
C GLY A 199 8.60 10.00 -31.56
N LYS A 200 7.52 9.32 -31.18
CA LYS A 200 6.45 8.88 -32.09
C LYS A 200 5.05 9.22 -31.59
N ASP A 201 4.77 8.91 -30.33
CA ASP A 201 3.45 9.07 -29.73
C ASP A 201 3.24 10.50 -29.23
N THR A 202 1.99 10.98 -29.29
CA THR A 202 1.60 12.24 -28.65
C THR A 202 1.69 12.13 -27.13
N ILE A 203 1.86 13.25 -26.43
CA ILE A 203 1.81 13.28 -24.95
C ILE A 203 0.50 12.65 -24.42
N ARG A 204 -0.63 12.87 -25.10
CA ARG A 204 -1.91 12.23 -24.76
C ARG A 204 -1.83 10.70 -24.82
N ASP A 205 -1.22 10.15 -25.87
CA ASP A 205 -1.05 8.71 -26.04
C ASP A 205 -0.07 8.13 -25.03
N LEU A 206 1.03 8.84 -24.75
CA LEU A 206 1.98 8.45 -23.69
C LEU A 206 1.29 8.37 -22.32
N ILE A 207 0.42 9.33 -21.98
CA ILE A 207 -0.39 9.30 -20.76
C ILE A 207 -1.34 8.11 -20.76
N LYS A 208 -2.04 7.85 -21.88
CA LYS A 208 -2.96 6.72 -22.03
C LYS A 208 -2.24 5.38 -21.84
N ASN A 209 -1.10 5.20 -22.49
CA ASN A 209 -0.28 3.99 -22.43
C ASN A 209 0.25 3.76 -21.00
N LYS A 210 0.79 4.80 -20.36
CA LYS A 210 1.22 4.72 -18.96
C LYS A 210 0.07 4.39 -18.02
N ASN A 211 -1.12 4.98 -18.22
CA ASN A 211 -2.29 4.64 -17.42
C ASN A 211 -2.79 3.21 -17.64
N SER A 212 -2.68 2.67 -18.85
CA SER A 212 -3.00 1.26 -19.15
C SER A 212 -2.11 0.33 -18.33
N LEU A 213 -0.80 0.57 -18.33
CA LEU A 213 0.15 -0.14 -17.47
C LEU A 213 -0.19 0.05 -15.99
N ARG A 214 -0.44 1.27 -15.52
CA ARG A 214 -0.74 1.52 -14.10
C ARG A 214 -1.93 0.68 -13.60
N LYS A 215 -2.89 0.34 -14.48
CA LYS A 215 -4.01 -0.55 -14.13
C LYS A 215 -3.58 -1.97 -13.76
N SER A 216 -2.42 -2.48 -14.17
CA SER A 216 -1.98 -3.80 -13.72
C SER A 216 -1.39 -3.77 -12.30
N ILE A 217 -0.98 -2.60 -11.79
CA ILE A 217 -0.16 -2.48 -10.57
C ILE A 217 -1.03 -2.13 -9.34
N PRO A 218 -1.12 -3.00 -8.31
CA PRO A 218 -2.06 -2.81 -7.19
C PRO A 218 -1.95 -1.46 -6.46
N SER A 219 -0.74 -0.94 -6.30
CA SER A 219 -0.48 0.33 -5.60
C SER A 219 -1.00 1.57 -6.35
N VAL A 220 -1.08 1.52 -7.68
CA VAL A 220 -1.41 2.68 -8.53
C VAL A 220 -2.58 2.47 -9.49
N ARG A 221 -3.19 1.28 -9.54
CA ARG A 221 -4.31 0.90 -10.40
C ARG A 221 -5.49 1.86 -10.35
N ARG A 222 -5.79 2.42 -9.17
CA ARG A 222 -6.86 3.43 -8.97
C ARG A 222 -6.37 4.88 -8.94
N ARG A 223 -5.12 5.13 -9.33
CA ARG A 223 -4.45 6.44 -9.28
C ARG A 223 -3.88 6.80 -10.66
N PRO A 224 -4.73 6.97 -11.68
CA PRO A 224 -4.27 7.33 -13.01
C PRO A 224 -3.76 8.77 -13.03
N ILE A 225 -2.87 9.06 -13.99
CA ILE A 225 -2.52 10.41 -14.39
C ILE A 225 -3.75 11.03 -15.06
N LYS A 226 -4.33 12.05 -14.44
CA LYS A 226 -5.50 12.76 -14.97
C LYS A 226 -5.06 13.95 -15.82
N ILE A 227 -5.75 14.17 -16.94
CA ILE A 227 -5.58 15.38 -17.77
C ILE A 227 -6.46 16.49 -17.19
N ASP A 228 -6.10 16.95 -16.00
CA ASP A 228 -6.76 18.07 -15.31
C ASP A 228 -6.10 19.42 -15.63
N TYR A 229 -6.56 20.49 -14.98
CA TYR A 229 -6.04 21.85 -15.19
C TYR A 229 -4.53 21.95 -14.91
N GLU A 230 -4.05 21.34 -13.83
CA GLU A 230 -2.63 21.39 -13.47
C GLU A 230 -1.79 20.62 -14.49
N THR A 231 -2.22 19.44 -14.94
CA THR A 231 -1.54 18.69 -15.99
C THR A 231 -1.41 19.50 -17.28
N LYS A 232 -2.52 20.12 -17.74
CA LYS A 232 -2.51 20.98 -18.93
C LYS A 232 -1.58 22.19 -18.75
N ARG A 233 -1.58 22.81 -17.57
CA ARG A 233 -0.71 23.94 -17.23
C ARG A 233 0.77 23.54 -17.28
N SER A 234 1.15 22.42 -16.66
CA SER A 234 2.54 21.93 -16.66
C SER A 234 3.05 21.62 -18.07
N ILE A 235 2.22 20.98 -18.90
CA ILE A 235 2.53 20.71 -20.32
C ILE A 235 2.78 22.03 -21.06
N LYS A 236 1.87 23.01 -20.93
CA LYS A 236 2.01 24.32 -21.59
C LYS A 236 3.25 25.09 -21.12
N GLN A 237 3.52 25.08 -19.81
CA GLN A 237 4.71 25.74 -19.24
C GLN A 237 6.02 25.13 -19.74
N SER A 238 5.99 23.85 -20.09
CA SER A 238 7.14 23.14 -20.68
C SER A 238 7.25 23.34 -22.21
N GLY A 239 6.41 24.19 -22.82
CA GLY A 239 6.44 24.49 -24.24
C GLY A 239 5.67 23.51 -25.13
N TYR A 240 4.89 22.58 -24.55
CA TYR A 240 4.17 21.55 -25.28
C TYR A 240 2.65 21.74 -25.28
N LYS A 241 1.98 20.94 -26.11
CA LYS A 241 0.54 20.71 -26.11
C LYS A 241 0.28 19.20 -26.00
N LEU A 242 -0.97 18.79 -25.75
CA LEU A 242 -1.30 17.36 -25.57
C LEU A 242 -1.06 16.52 -26.83
N ASP A 243 -1.14 17.14 -28.00
CA ASP A 243 -0.91 16.57 -29.32
C ASP A 243 0.57 16.64 -29.77
N SER A 244 1.43 17.31 -28.99
CA SER A 244 2.87 17.33 -29.29
C SER A 244 3.49 15.94 -29.12
N ILE A 245 4.43 15.61 -30.00
CA ILE A 245 5.28 14.43 -29.87
C ILE A 245 6.46 14.80 -28.97
N LEU A 246 6.62 14.07 -27.87
CA LEU A 246 7.73 14.27 -26.95
C LEU A 246 8.98 13.56 -27.49
N GLU A 247 10.10 14.28 -27.53
CA GLU A 247 11.37 13.78 -28.04
C GLU A 247 11.76 12.48 -27.33
N LYS A 248 12.41 11.58 -28.09
CA LYS A 248 12.82 10.28 -27.57
C LYS A 248 13.66 10.47 -26.30
N ASP A 249 13.34 9.69 -25.28
CA ASP A 249 13.98 9.65 -23.97
C ASP A 249 13.78 10.88 -23.06
N LYS A 250 13.18 11.97 -23.57
CA LYS A 250 12.86 13.16 -22.77
C LYS A 250 11.75 12.84 -21.75
N ILE A 251 11.94 13.25 -20.50
CA ILE A 251 10.93 13.12 -19.44
C ILE A 251 10.17 14.44 -19.34
N LEU A 252 8.85 14.37 -19.44
CA LEU A 252 7.96 15.51 -19.19
C LEU A 252 7.22 15.28 -17.87
N TYR A 253 7.47 16.15 -16.89
CA TYR A 253 6.72 16.18 -15.64
C TYR A 253 5.37 16.88 -15.84
N LEU A 254 4.31 16.20 -15.46
CA LEU A 254 2.92 16.60 -15.61
C LEU A 254 2.38 17.27 -14.34
N LYS A 255 3.03 17.04 -13.20
CA LYS A 255 2.67 17.56 -11.88
C LYS A 255 3.90 18.16 -11.20
N LYS A 256 3.69 19.19 -10.38
CA LYS A 256 4.75 19.77 -9.55
C LYS A 256 4.96 19.02 -8.24
N THR A 257 3.91 18.37 -7.73
CA THR A 257 3.99 17.58 -6.50
C THR A 257 4.21 16.10 -6.81
N SER A 258 4.96 15.44 -5.92
CA SER A 258 5.30 14.01 -5.95
C SER A 258 4.15 13.06 -5.59
N ASN A 259 2.93 13.59 -5.40
CA ASN A 259 1.81 12.83 -4.83
C ASN A 259 1.44 11.61 -5.70
N ILE A 260 1.59 10.40 -5.14
CA ILE A 260 1.18 9.15 -5.81
C ILE A 260 -0.32 9.16 -6.17
N SER A 261 -1.16 9.79 -5.34
CA SER A 261 -2.59 9.97 -5.60
C SER A 261 -2.89 10.81 -6.84
N ALA A 262 -1.98 11.68 -7.25
CA ALA A 262 -2.08 12.54 -8.43
C ALA A 262 -1.45 11.92 -9.70
N GLY A 263 -1.10 10.63 -9.64
CA GLY A 263 -0.46 9.93 -10.75
C GLY A 263 1.06 9.82 -10.65
N GLY A 264 1.66 10.19 -9.51
CA GLY A 264 3.08 9.98 -9.23
C GLY A 264 3.49 8.51 -9.29
N ASP A 265 4.79 8.28 -9.45
CA ASP A 265 5.39 6.96 -9.57
C ASP A 265 6.08 6.58 -8.25
N PRO A 266 5.68 5.46 -7.60
CA PRO A 266 6.41 4.90 -6.49
C PRO A 266 7.64 4.13 -7.00
N VAL A 267 8.85 4.54 -6.64
CA VAL A 267 10.09 3.85 -6.99
C VAL A 267 10.79 3.40 -5.72
N ASP A 268 11.08 2.11 -5.58
CA ASP A 268 11.87 1.61 -4.45
C ASP A 268 13.27 2.22 -4.51
N SER A 269 13.74 2.68 -3.35
CA SER A 269 15.04 3.31 -3.19
C SER A 269 15.71 2.88 -1.88
N THR A 270 15.25 1.80 -1.27
CA THR A 270 15.72 1.37 0.05
C THR A 270 17.22 1.07 0.07
N ASP A 271 17.74 0.35 -0.94
CA ASP A 271 19.15 -0.05 -0.95
C ASP A 271 20.08 1.09 -1.40
N VAL A 272 19.57 2.01 -2.22
CA VAL A 272 20.34 3.14 -2.77
C VAL A 272 20.31 4.39 -1.89
N LEU A 273 19.34 4.50 -0.97
CA LEU A 273 19.29 5.63 -0.03
C LEU A 273 20.49 5.56 0.93
N PRO A 274 21.32 6.61 1.02
CA PRO A 274 22.51 6.59 1.88
C PRO A 274 22.18 6.35 3.35
N ASN A 275 23.09 5.68 4.05
CA ASN A 275 22.87 5.27 5.44
C ASN A 275 22.67 6.47 6.38
N HIS A 276 23.38 7.59 6.20
CA HIS A 276 23.15 8.77 7.04
C HIS A 276 21.75 9.38 6.86
N ILE A 277 21.15 9.25 5.68
CA ILE A 277 19.76 9.67 5.44
C ILE A 277 18.77 8.71 6.10
N LYS A 278 19.08 7.41 6.11
CA LYS A 278 18.31 6.41 6.88
C LYS A 278 18.36 6.69 8.39
N GLU A 279 19.52 7.07 8.91
CA GLU A 279 19.70 7.48 10.31
C GLU A 279 18.88 8.73 10.65
N ILE A 280 18.81 9.72 9.77
CA ILE A 280 17.93 10.88 9.94
C ILE A 280 16.46 10.44 10.10
N ALA A 281 16.00 9.47 9.31
CA ALA A 281 14.65 8.95 9.42
C ALA A 281 14.42 8.16 10.72
N ILE A 282 15.40 7.37 11.17
CA ILE A 282 15.34 6.66 12.46
C ILE A 282 15.25 7.66 13.61
N ASN A 283 16.12 8.68 13.60
CA ASN A 283 16.14 9.73 14.62
C ASN A 283 14.84 10.55 14.63
N ALA A 284 14.23 10.80 13.46
CA ALA A 284 12.94 11.46 13.37
C ALA A 284 11.81 10.68 14.05
N VAL A 285 11.82 9.34 13.96
CA VAL A 285 10.86 8.50 14.66
C VAL A 285 11.15 8.47 16.16
N LYS A 286 12.41 8.26 16.55
CA LYS A 286 12.85 8.27 17.96
C LYS A 286 12.57 9.59 18.68
N ALA A 287 12.63 10.72 17.97
CA ALA A 287 12.36 12.03 18.52
C ALA A 287 10.92 12.22 19.03
N ILE A 288 9.96 11.39 18.57
CA ILE A 288 8.55 11.53 18.92
C ILE A 288 8.19 10.52 20.02
N PRO A 289 7.82 10.97 21.23
CA PRO A 289 7.45 10.07 22.32
C PRO A 289 6.30 9.13 21.96
N GLY A 290 6.53 7.82 22.17
CA GLY A 290 5.53 6.79 21.90
C GLY A 290 5.25 6.55 20.42
N LEU A 291 6.20 6.85 19.53
CA LEU A 291 6.19 6.48 18.11
C LEU A 291 7.19 5.34 17.86
N SER A 292 6.70 4.10 17.88
CA SER A 292 7.50 2.89 17.59
C SER A 292 7.68 2.62 16.09
N GLU A 293 6.75 3.09 15.26
CA GLU A 293 6.77 2.92 13.82
C GLU A 293 6.16 4.14 13.13
N GLY A 294 6.62 4.45 11.93
CA GLY A 294 6.15 5.62 11.21
C GLY A 294 6.72 5.78 9.81
N GLY A 295 6.10 6.67 9.05
CA GLY A 295 6.55 7.09 7.73
C GLY A 295 7.16 8.47 7.79
N VAL A 296 8.44 8.58 7.50
CA VAL A 296 9.18 9.83 7.43
C VAL A 296 9.22 10.28 5.98
N ASP A 297 8.64 11.44 5.70
CA ASP A 297 8.80 12.12 4.43
C ASP A 297 10.01 13.04 4.52
N LEU A 298 11.02 12.82 3.68
CA LEU A 298 12.24 13.61 3.64
C LEU A 298 12.56 14.08 2.22
N ILE A 299 13.30 15.18 2.12
CA ILE A 299 13.94 15.62 0.88
C ILE A 299 15.44 15.39 1.03
N TYR A 300 16.04 14.75 0.03
CA TYR A 300 17.47 14.50 -0.04
C TYR A 300 18.05 15.14 -1.30
N ASP A 301 19.03 16.02 -1.13
CA ASP A 301 19.82 16.58 -2.23
C ASP A 301 21.13 15.80 -2.35
N GLU A 302 21.27 15.04 -3.44
CA GLU A 302 22.49 14.26 -3.72
C GLU A 302 23.72 15.17 -3.92
N LYS A 303 23.55 16.42 -4.35
CA LYS A 303 24.67 17.34 -4.63
C LYS A 303 25.30 17.89 -3.37
N THR A 304 24.50 18.26 -2.38
CA THR A 304 24.98 18.74 -1.08
C THR A 304 25.12 17.59 -0.08
N ASN A 305 24.55 16.43 -0.41
CA ASN A 305 24.46 15.25 0.45
C ASN A 305 23.65 15.49 1.74
N GLU A 306 22.73 16.46 1.72
CA GLU A 306 21.91 16.86 2.87
C GLU A 306 20.50 16.28 2.80
N GLY A 307 19.98 15.83 3.95
CA GLY A 307 18.61 15.34 4.11
C GLY A 307 17.83 16.20 5.09
N ASN A 308 16.58 16.52 4.76
CA ASN A 308 15.68 17.29 5.61
C ASN A 308 14.34 16.57 5.79
N VAL A 309 13.89 16.41 7.03
CA VAL A 309 12.59 15.83 7.35
C VAL A 309 11.50 16.88 7.14
N ILE A 310 10.49 16.51 6.35
CA ILE A 310 9.38 17.39 5.96
C ILE A 310 8.11 17.06 6.76
N GLU A 311 7.85 15.78 7.01
CA GLU A 311 6.68 15.31 7.74
C GLU A 311 6.94 13.93 8.36
N VAL A 312 6.38 13.66 9.54
CA VAL A 312 6.34 12.32 10.15
C VAL A 312 4.89 11.88 10.24
N ASN A 313 4.59 10.69 9.73
CA ASN A 313 3.24 10.16 9.57
C ASN A 313 3.07 8.86 10.37
N THR A 314 2.03 8.79 11.20
CA THR A 314 1.69 7.56 11.96
C THR A 314 0.95 6.52 11.14
N ASN A 315 0.19 6.94 10.13
CA ASN A 315 -0.61 6.05 9.28
C ASN A 315 -0.11 6.13 7.84
N VAL A 316 0.64 5.11 7.41
CA VAL A 316 1.39 5.15 6.15
C VAL A 316 0.77 4.19 5.14
N GLY A 317 0.51 4.68 3.93
CA GLY A 317 0.14 3.80 2.83
C GLY A 317 1.33 2.96 2.37
N ILE A 318 1.40 1.68 2.74
CA ILE A 318 2.52 0.79 2.41
C ILE A 318 2.47 0.24 0.97
N GLY A 319 1.34 0.40 0.26
CA GLY A 319 1.15 -0.19 -1.06
C GLY A 319 2.24 0.17 -2.09
N GLY A 320 2.79 1.39 -2.04
CA GLY A 320 3.89 1.80 -2.93
C GLY A 320 5.21 1.06 -2.67
N HIS A 321 5.45 0.63 -1.43
CA HIS A 321 6.59 -0.19 -1.07
C HIS A 321 6.37 -1.68 -1.43
N LEU A 322 5.13 -2.17 -1.35
CA LEU A 322 4.79 -3.56 -1.70
C LEU A 322 4.72 -3.79 -3.22
N PHE A 323 4.24 -2.81 -3.97
CA PHE A 323 4.12 -2.88 -5.42
C PHE A 323 4.70 -1.61 -6.05
N PRO A 324 6.01 -1.41 -6.00
CA PRO A 324 6.64 -0.28 -6.63
C PRO A 324 6.48 -0.36 -8.15
N LEU A 325 6.45 0.79 -8.82
CA LEU A 325 6.47 0.87 -10.27
C LEU A 325 7.82 0.38 -10.83
N ARG A 326 8.90 0.62 -10.07
CA ARG A 326 10.28 0.26 -10.39
C ARG A 326 11.05 -0.07 -9.10
N GLY A 327 11.98 -1.02 -9.18
CA GLY A 327 12.80 -1.44 -8.04
C GLY A 327 12.22 -2.67 -7.33
N LYS A 328 12.70 -2.95 -6.12
CA LYS A 328 12.38 -4.16 -5.36
C LYS A 328 11.24 -3.91 -4.37
N ALA A 329 10.27 -4.82 -4.30
CA ALA A 329 9.24 -4.73 -3.28
C ALA A 329 9.82 -4.97 -1.87
N ARG A 330 9.27 -4.27 -0.86
CA ARG A 330 9.70 -4.36 0.54
C ARG A 330 8.58 -4.90 1.42
N ASP A 331 8.89 -5.95 2.16
CA ASP A 331 7.92 -6.69 2.95
C ASP A 331 7.68 -6.06 4.33
N ILE A 332 7.00 -4.90 4.31
CA ILE A 332 6.57 -4.21 5.52
C ILE A 332 5.61 -5.07 6.37
N PRO A 333 4.63 -5.82 5.81
CA PRO A 333 3.81 -6.76 6.56
C PRO A 333 4.64 -7.73 7.38
N LYS A 334 5.64 -8.39 6.76
CA LYS A 334 6.53 -9.30 7.48
C LYS A 334 7.21 -8.59 8.67
N ALA A 335 7.80 -7.42 8.43
CA ALA A 335 8.51 -6.68 9.48
C ALA A 335 7.59 -6.24 10.64
N LEU A 336 6.36 -5.84 10.35
CA LEU A 336 5.36 -5.49 11.36
C LEU A 336 4.96 -6.70 12.21
N ILE A 337 4.71 -7.85 11.56
CA ILE A 337 4.36 -9.07 12.28
C ILE A 337 5.57 -9.60 13.07
N ASP A 338 6.79 -9.49 12.54
CA ASP A 338 8.02 -9.84 13.26
C ASP A 338 8.18 -8.99 14.54
N TYR A 339 7.83 -7.69 14.49
CA TYR A 339 7.89 -6.77 15.62
C TYR A 339 6.82 -7.07 16.67
N TYR A 340 5.56 -7.22 16.26
CA TYR A 340 4.45 -7.44 17.20
C TYR A 340 4.31 -8.89 17.66
N PHE A 341 4.77 -9.87 16.90
CA PHE A 341 4.63 -11.31 17.16
C PHE A 341 5.94 -12.06 16.85
N PRO A 342 7.04 -11.77 17.57
CA PRO A 342 8.37 -12.34 17.28
C PRO A 342 8.40 -13.87 17.35
N GLU A 343 7.56 -14.49 18.19
CA GLU A 343 7.39 -15.93 18.31
C GLU A 343 6.83 -16.61 17.04
N THR A 344 6.32 -15.82 16.08
CA THR A 344 5.82 -16.33 14.80
C THR A 344 6.87 -16.35 13.69
N GLN A 345 8.07 -15.79 13.90
CA GLN A 345 9.10 -15.71 12.86
C GLN A 345 9.55 -17.10 12.38
N SER A 346 9.60 -18.09 13.28
CA SER A 346 9.88 -19.49 12.98
C SER A 346 8.67 -20.27 12.48
N LYS A 347 7.46 -19.69 12.55
CA LYS A 347 6.19 -20.31 12.15
C LYS A 347 5.83 -20.06 10.67
N VAL A 348 6.81 -19.79 9.80
CA VAL A 348 6.58 -19.91 8.36
C VAL A 348 6.50 -21.41 8.04
N VAL A 349 5.34 -22.00 8.29
CA VAL A 349 5.22 -23.45 8.52
C VAL A 349 5.40 -24.30 7.27
N ASN A 350 5.13 -23.77 6.07
CA ASN A 350 5.51 -24.41 4.81
C ASN A 350 5.33 -23.41 3.66
N GLU A 351 6.07 -23.55 2.56
CA GLU A 351 6.00 -22.69 1.36
C GLU A 351 4.55 -22.52 0.84
N TYR A 352 3.70 -23.52 1.05
CA TYR A 352 2.30 -23.56 0.65
C TYR A 352 1.42 -22.50 1.33
N LEU A 353 1.69 -22.15 2.60
CA LEU A 353 0.87 -21.16 3.31
C LEU A 353 1.05 -19.74 2.75
N GLY A 354 2.17 -19.48 2.07
CA GLY A 354 2.37 -18.26 1.30
C GLY A 354 1.36 -18.08 0.15
N ASN A 355 0.65 -19.15 -0.22
CA ASN A 355 -0.25 -19.17 -1.37
C ASN A 355 -1.73 -19.11 -0.99
N ILE A 356 -2.11 -19.41 0.26
CA ILE A 356 -3.52 -19.28 0.66
C ILE A 356 -3.88 -17.81 0.91
N TYR A 357 -5.01 -17.35 0.39
CA TYR A 357 -5.50 -15.99 0.62
C TYR A 357 -7.01 -15.99 0.85
N PHE A 358 -7.57 -14.89 1.33
CA PHE A 358 -9.03 -14.75 1.48
C PHE A 358 -9.57 -13.54 0.73
N ASP A 359 -10.84 -13.60 0.33
CA ASP A 359 -11.52 -12.46 -0.28
C ASP A 359 -11.90 -11.44 0.80
N PHE A 360 -11.08 -10.40 0.91
CA PHE A 360 -11.30 -9.28 1.83
C PHE A 360 -12.67 -8.61 1.64
N THR A 361 -13.21 -8.58 0.42
CA THR A 361 -14.51 -7.97 0.16
C THR A 361 -15.60 -8.84 0.76
N LYS A 362 -15.63 -10.15 0.47
CA LYS A 362 -16.60 -11.08 1.08
C LYS A 362 -16.55 -11.01 2.61
N VAL A 363 -15.36 -11.00 3.20
CA VAL A 363 -15.16 -10.92 4.65
C VAL A 363 -15.67 -9.61 5.25
N THR A 364 -15.42 -8.48 4.59
CA THR A 364 -15.69 -7.16 5.21
C THR A 364 -17.03 -6.53 4.83
N THR A 365 -17.71 -7.00 3.78
CA THR A 365 -18.99 -6.41 3.32
C THR A 365 -20.08 -6.50 4.38
N LEU A 366 -20.26 -7.65 5.04
CA LEU A 366 -21.27 -7.80 6.09
C LEU A 366 -21.04 -6.85 7.29
N ILE A 367 -19.77 -6.57 7.61
CA ILE A 367 -19.44 -5.58 8.64
C ILE A 367 -19.78 -4.18 8.13
N ARG A 368 -19.39 -3.84 6.89
CA ARG A 368 -19.62 -2.52 6.29
C ARG A 368 -21.10 -2.17 6.17
N ASP A 369 -21.92 -3.16 5.86
CA ASP A 369 -23.37 -3.02 5.70
C ASP A 369 -24.09 -3.00 7.06
N GLY A 370 -23.35 -3.18 8.16
CA GLY A 370 -23.88 -3.15 9.53
C GLY A 370 -24.61 -4.42 9.94
N VAL A 371 -24.48 -5.50 9.17
CA VAL A 371 -25.06 -6.83 9.47
C VAL A 371 -24.27 -7.50 10.60
N LEU A 372 -22.95 -7.41 10.57
CA LEU A 372 -22.05 -7.95 11.60
C LEU A 372 -21.27 -6.83 12.30
N ASN A 373 -20.99 -7.00 13.59
CA ASN A 373 -20.05 -6.12 14.31
C ASN A 373 -18.60 -6.52 14.04
N GLU A 374 -18.34 -7.83 13.98
CA GLU A 374 -17.03 -8.43 13.77
C GLU A 374 -17.13 -9.76 13.01
N PHE A 375 -16.00 -10.21 12.47
CA PHE A 375 -15.85 -11.47 11.75
C PHE A 375 -14.44 -12.03 12.02
N THR A 376 -14.36 -13.25 12.52
CA THR A 376 -13.08 -13.95 12.78
C THR A 376 -12.85 -14.99 11.70
N LEU A 377 -11.68 -14.94 11.05
CA LEU A 377 -11.26 -16.00 10.12
C LEU A 377 -10.86 -17.26 10.89
N PRO A 378 -11.09 -18.45 10.32
CA PRO A 378 -10.62 -19.69 10.92
C PRO A 378 -9.10 -19.69 11.02
N SER A 379 -8.57 -20.11 12.17
CA SER A 379 -7.13 -20.28 12.36
C SER A 379 -6.62 -21.43 11.49
N LEU A 380 -5.47 -21.24 10.86
CA LEU A 380 -4.80 -22.29 10.09
C LEU A 380 -4.08 -23.21 11.08
N ASN A 381 -4.39 -24.51 11.10
CA ASN A 381 -3.78 -25.44 12.05
C ASN A 381 -2.56 -26.15 11.42
N TYR A 382 -1.40 -26.07 12.08
CA TYR A 382 -0.08 -26.07 11.43
C TYR A 382 0.56 -27.41 11.08
N GLN A 383 -0.15 -28.52 11.08
CA GLN A 383 0.58 -29.81 11.11
C GLN A 383 1.06 -30.33 9.75
N THR A 384 0.54 -29.86 8.59
CA THR A 384 1.18 -29.86 7.25
C THR A 384 0.16 -29.45 6.18
N PHE A 385 0.14 -28.19 5.76
CA PHE A 385 -0.66 -27.78 4.61
C PHE A 385 0.09 -28.05 3.30
N ILE A 386 -0.60 -28.67 2.35
CA ILE A 386 -0.12 -28.88 0.98
C ILE A 386 -1.18 -28.41 -0.03
N GLY A 387 -0.75 -28.14 -1.24
CA GLY A 387 -1.62 -27.93 -2.39
C GLY A 387 -1.40 -29.03 -3.42
N LYS A 388 -2.48 -29.61 -3.92
CA LYS A 388 -2.48 -30.60 -4.99
C LYS A 388 -3.44 -30.21 -6.10
N LYS A 389 -3.04 -30.54 -7.33
CA LYS A 389 -3.91 -30.53 -8.50
C LYS A 389 -4.14 -31.99 -8.93
N PHE A 390 -5.40 -32.33 -9.17
CA PHE A 390 -5.83 -33.61 -9.72
C PHE A 390 -6.51 -33.39 -11.06
N ASP A 391 -6.00 -33.98 -12.14
CA ASP A 391 -6.72 -34.11 -13.40
C ASP A 391 -7.41 -35.47 -13.41
N VAL A 392 -8.74 -35.46 -13.32
CA VAL A 392 -9.58 -36.66 -13.18
C VAL A 392 -10.23 -36.99 -14.53
N TYR A 393 -9.96 -38.19 -15.03
CA TYR A 393 -10.47 -38.67 -16.32
C TYR A 393 -11.54 -39.75 -16.16
N GLY A 394 -12.41 -39.86 -17.16
CA GLY A 394 -13.47 -40.86 -17.26
C GLY A 394 -14.84 -40.23 -17.49
N ASN A 395 -15.91 -40.89 -17.04
CA ASN A 395 -17.25 -40.31 -17.07
C ASN A 395 -17.47 -39.38 -15.88
N VAL A 396 -16.88 -38.17 -15.96
CA VAL A 396 -16.83 -37.19 -14.87
C VAL A 396 -17.50 -35.85 -15.19
N GLN A 397 -17.87 -35.60 -16.45
CA GLN A 397 -18.62 -34.41 -16.86
C GLN A 397 -20.11 -34.72 -17.10
N GLY A 398 -20.99 -33.74 -16.87
CA GLY A 398 -22.45 -33.94 -17.03
C GLY A 398 -23.10 -34.85 -15.97
N VAL A 399 -22.32 -35.40 -15.04
CA VAL A 399 -22.74 -36.40 -14.04
C VAL A 399 -22.75 -35.85 -12.61
N ASN A 400 -22.79 -34.53 -12.46
CA ASN A 400 -22.80 -33.82 -11.18
C ASN A 400 -21.53 -34.00 -10.31
N PHE A 401 -20.41 -34.45 -10.91
CA PHE A 401 -19.15 -34.72 -10.20
C PHE A 401 -18.59 -33.45 -9.54
N ARG A 402 -18.52 -32.30 -10.23
CA ARG A 402 -18.04 -31.03 -9.65
C ARG A 402 -18.74 -30.65 -8.33
N ASN A 403 -20.06 -30.81 -8.26
CA ASN A 403 -20.83 -30.54 -7.04
C ASN A 403 -20.59 -31.58 -5.94
N TRP A 404 -20.32 -32.84 -6.32
CA TRP A 404 -19.92 -33.87 -5.37
C TRP A 404 -18.51 -33.58 -4.81
N VAL A 405 -17.55 -33.18 -5.64
CA VAL A 405 -16.20 -32.78 -5.20
C VAL A 405 -16.27 -31.60 -4.24
N LYS A 406 -16.99 -30.52 -4.62
CA LYS A 406 -17.17 -29.34 -3.74
C LYS A 406 -17.75 -29.71 -2.37
N ARG A 407 -18.76 -30.60 -2.33
CA ARG A 407 -19.38 -31.03 -1.07
C ARG A 407 -18.39 -31.77 -0.15
N ASN A 408 -17.65 -32.72 -0.69
CA ASN A 408 -16.65 -33.47 0.08
C ASN A 408 -15.48 -32.58 0.49
N ALA A 409 -14.98 -31.74 -0.40
CA ALA A 409 -13.92 -30.79 -0.08
C ALA A 409 -14.33 -29.84 1.06
N ASN A 410 -15.55 -29.29 1.02
CA ASN A 410 -16.09 -28.47 2.11
C ASN A 410 -16.22 -29.26 3.42
N PHE A 411 -16.70 -30.51 3.38
CA PHE A 411 -16.82 -31.37 4.55
C PHE A 411 -15.45 -31.65 5.19
N LEU A 412 -14.42 -31.83 4.36
CA LEU A 412 -13.04 -32.03 4.76
C LEU A 412 -12.30 -30.72 5.10
N GLY A 413 -12.98 -29.55 5.05
CA GLY A 413 -12.36 -28.25 5.33
C GLY A 413 -11.27 -27.84 4.34
N LEU A 414 -11.30 -28.38 3.12
CA LEU A 414 -10.36 -28.05 2.04
C LEU A 414 -10.76 -26.76 1.32
N SER A 415 -9.76 -26.00 0.90
CA SER A 415 -9.91 -24.86 -0.01
C SER A 415 -9.49 -25.24 -1.42
N GLY A 416 -9.92 -24.49 -2.43
CA GLY A 416 -9.54 -24.75 -3.81
C GLY A 416 -10.67 -24.63 -4.81
N THR A 417 -10.51 -25.29 -5.95
CA THR A 417 -11.45 -25.16 -7.06
C THR A 417 -11.69 -26.47 -7.79
N VAL A 418 -12.79 -26.56 -8.52
CA VAL A 418 -13.05 -27.65 -9.46
C VAL A 418 -13.62 -27.10 -10.77
N LYS A 419 -13.11 -27.57 -11.90
CA LYS A 419 -13.41 -27.05 -13.24
C LYS A 419 -13.49 -28.18 -14.28
N ASN A 420 -14.41 -28.07 -15.23
CA ASN A 420 -14.41 -28.95 -16.40
C ASN A 420 -13.34 -28.50 -17.39
N MET A 421 -12.64 -29.45 -18.00
CA MET A 421 -11.64 -29.19 -19.03
C MET A 421 -12.19 -29.56 -20.41
N SER A 422 -11.63 -28.95 -21.47
CA SER A 422 -12.07 -29.16 -22.85
C SER A 422 -11.79 -30.56 -23.38
N ASP A 423 -10.85 -31.29 -22.77
CA ASP A 423 -10.48 -32.67 -23.10
C ASP A 423 -11.41 -33.72 -22.45
N GLY A 424 -12.47 -33.27 -21.75
CA GLY A 424 -13.41 -34.14 -21.04
C GLY A 424 -13.00 -34.46 -19.60
N SER A 425 -11.80 -34.08 -19.15
CA SER A 425 -11.37 -34.26 -17.76
C SER A 425 -11.98 -33.23 -16.81
N VAL A 426 -11.84 -33.45 -15.50
CA VAL A 426 -12.17 -32.48 -14.45
C VAL A 426 -10.90 -32.16 -13.67
N GLU A 427 -10.52 -30.88 -13.66
CA GLU A 427 -9.42 -30.36 -12.84
C GLU A 427 -9.94 -30.06 -11.44
N VAL A 428 -9.28 -30.60 -10.42
CA VAL A 428 -9.53 -30.33 -9.01
C VAL A 428 -8.27 -29.76 -8.38
N ILE A 429 -8.32 -28.53 -7.89
CA ILE A 429 -7.28 -27.94 -7.05
C ILE A 429 -7.76 -28.06 -5.60
N ALA A 430 -6.95 -28.65 -4.74
CA ALA A 430 -7.24 -28.80 -3.32
C ALA A 430 -6.05 -28.33 -2.47
N PHE A 431 -6.36 -27.53 -1.45
CA PHE A 431 -5.41 -26.97 -0.50
C PHE A 431 -5.93 -27.20 0.92
N GLY A 432 -5.10 -27.74 1.78
CA GLY A 432 -5.50 -28.16 3.12
C GLY A 432 -4.44 -29.01 3.79
N CYS A 433 -4.78 -29.63 4.92
CA CYS A 433 -3.88 -30.58 5.53
C CYS A 433 -3.72 -31.83 4.64
N ASP A 434 -2.50 -32.38 4.62
CA ASP A 434 -2.14 -33.53 3.78
C ASP A 434 -3.11 -34.73 3.97
N LYS A 435 -3.45 -35.04 5.23
CA LYS A 435 -4.44 -36.08 5.56
C LYS A 435 -5.76 -35.89 4.81
N ASN A 436 -6.34 -34.69 4.82
CA ASN A 436 -7.65 -34.44 4.24
C ASN A 436 -7.59 -34.41 2.70
N ILE A 437 -6.44 -34.03 2.12
CA ILE A 437 -6.22 -34.11 0.67
C ILE A 437 -6.16 -35.57 0.21
N ASN A 438 -5.46 -36.43 0.96
CA ASN A 438 -5.41 -37.86 0.67
C ASN A 438 -6.79 -38.51 0.82
N GLU A 439 -7.57 -38.12 1.85
CA GLU A 439 -8.95 -38.57 2.01
C GLU A 439 -9.83 -38.15 0.83
N LEU A 440 -9.71 -36.91 0.33
CA LEU A 440 -10.44 -36.48 -0.88
C LEU A 440 -10.05 -37.33 -2.10
N LYS A 441 -8.76 -37.65 -2.26
CA LYS A 441 -8.26 -38.48 -3.35
C LYS A 441 -8.84 -39.90 -3.31
N GLU A 442 -8.90 -40.53 -2.14
CA GLU A 442 -9.49 -41.86 -1.96
C GLU A 442 -10.98 -41.89 -2.30
N LEU A 443 -11.71 -40.80 -2.00
CA LEU A 443 -13.12 -40.68 -2.33
C LEU A 443 -13.38 -40.67 -3.85
N PHE A 444 -12.42 -40.26 -4.69
CA PHE A 444 -12.56 -40.31 -6.14
C PHE A 444 -12.73 -41.74 -6.69
N PHE A 445 -12.25 -42.76 -5.96
CA PHE A 445 -12.38 -44.15 -6.36
C PHE A 445 -13.54 -44.88 -5.67
N THR A 446 -13.87 -44.48 -4.44
CA THR A 446 -14.73 -45.29 -3.55
C THR A 446 -16.08 -44.63 -3.22
N GLY A 447 -16.21 -43.31 -3.38
CA GLY A 447 -17.34 -42.53 -2.86
C GLY A 447 -18.15 -41.79 -3.92
N THR A 448 -17.87 -42.00 -5.21
CA THR A 448 -18.48 -41.21 -6.28
C THR A 448 -19.96 -41.59 -6.52
N PRO A 449 -20.79 -40.64 -7.02
CA PRO A 449 -22.16 -40.96 -7.42
C PRO A 449 -22.21 -42.08 -8.46
N ARG A 450 -23.28 -42.89 -8.48
CA ARG A 450 -23.45 -44.05 -9.37
C ARG A 450 -23.22 -43.78 -10.86
N LYS A 451 -23.45 -42.55 -11.34
CA LYS A 451 -23.24 -42.16 -12.74
C LYS A 451 -21.80 -41.76 -13.06
N VAL A 452 -20.95 -41.56 -12.05
CA VAL A 452 -19.55 -41.17 -12.21
C VAL A 452 -18.71 -42.44 -12.32
N ASN A 453 -17.81 -42.47 -13.31
CA ASN A 453 -16.77 -43.48 -13.42
C ASN A 453 -15.43 -42.77 -13.59
N VAL A 454 -14.49 -43.03 -12.67
CA VAL A 454 -13.14 -42.46 -12.72
C VAL A 454 -12.19 -43.52 -13.23
N ASP A 455 -11.56 -43.26 -14.38
CA ASP A 455 -10.67 -44.20 -15.06
C ASP A 455 -9.19 -43.93 -14.70
N GLU A 456 -8.81 -42.66 -14.60
CA GLU A 456 -7.44 -42.23 -14.33
C GLU A 456 -7.44 -40.93 -13.52
N ILE A 457 -6.45 -40.78 -12.64
CA ILE A 457 -6.17 -39.53 -11.93
C ILE A 457 -4.69 -39.20 -12.09
N LYS A 458 -4.38 -38.02 -12.63
CA LYS A 458 -3.03 -37.47 -12.62
C LYS A 458 -2.90 -36.45 -11.51
N GLU A 459 -1.87 -36.59 -10.68
CA GLU A 459 -1.62 -35.73 -9.53
C GLU A 459 -0.37 -34.87 -9.75
N TYR A 460 -0.48 -33.60 -9.36
CA TYR A 460 0.63 -32.64 -9.42
C TYR A 460 0.66 -31.80 -8.13
N ASP A 461 1.85 -31.32 -7.77
CA ASP A 461 1.96 -30.31 -6.72
C ASP A 461 1.38 -28.98 -7.18
N TRP A 462 0.63 -28.32 -6.30
CA TRP A 462 0.04 -27.01 -6.55
C TRP A 462 0.63 -25.99 -5.57
N LYS A 463 1.50 -25.13 -6.09
CA LYS A 463 2.17 -24.05 -5.34
C LYS A 463 1.71 -22.65 -5.77
N GLU A 464 0.55 -22.57 -6.42
CA GLU A 464 -0.02 -21.31 -6.87
C GLU A 464 -1.08 -20.79 -5.88
N PRO A 465 -1.40 -19.49 -5.92
CA PRO A 465 -2.38 -18.87 -5.04
C PRO A 465 -3.74 -19.58 -5.02
N THR A 466 -4.27 -19.80 -3.81
CA THR A 466 -5.55 -20.48 -3.58
C THR A 466 -6.43 -19.67 -2.62
N GLU A 467 -7.65 -19.32 -3.04
CA GLU A 467 -8.62 -18.63 -2.18
C GLU A 467 -9.16 -19.58 -1.10
N LEU A 468 -9.34 -19.08 0.11
CA LEU A 468 -9.98 -19.78 1.22
C LEU A 468 -11.43 -20.15 0.86
N GLY A 469 -11.76 -21.43 1.03
CA GLY A 469 -13.03 -22.03 0.64
C GLY A 469 -12.96 -22.76 -0.71
N PHE A 470 -14.01 -23.50 -1.05
CA PHE A 470 -14.03 -24.35 -2.26
C PHE A 470 -15.08 -23.88 -3.27
N SER A 471 -14.64 -23.63 -4.52
CA SER A 471 -15.49 -23.07 -5.57
C SER A 471 -15.54 -23.93 -6.84
N ILE A 472 -16.69 -23.92 -7.51
CA ILE A 472 -16.81 -24.49 -8.86
C ILE A 472 -16.52 -23.36 -9.84
N LEU A 473 -15.53 -23.54 -10.71
CA LEU A 473 -15.28 -22.61 -11.79
C LEU A 473 -16.11 -23.04 -13.01
N GLU A 474 -16.82 -22.08 -13.59
CA GLU A 474 -17.47 -22.29 -14.87
C GLU A 474 -16.46 -22.18 -16.00
N ASN A 475 -16.77 -22.85 -17.12
CA ASN A 475 -16.02 -22.64 -18.34
C ASN A 475 -16.21 -21.19 -18.75
N VAL A 476 -15.12 -20.42 -18.77
CA VAL A 476 -15.13 -19.11 -19.40
C VAL A 476 -15.26 -19.39 -20.90
N ASN A 477 -16.45 -19.13 -21.44
CA ASN A 477 -16.70 -19.20 -22.88
C ASN A 477 -15.81 -18.24 -23.66
#